data_AF-A0A645HJV8-F1
#
_entry.id   AF-A0A645HJV8-F1
#
_cell.length_a   1.000
_cell.length_b   1.000
_cell.length_c   1.000
_cell.angle_alpha   90.00
_cell.angle_beta   90.00
_cell.angle_gamma   90.00
#
_symmetry.space_group_name_H-M   'P 1'
#
loop_
_entity.id
_entity.type
_entity.pdbx_description
1 polymer ?
#
loop_
_entity_poly.entity_id
_entity_poly.type
_entity_poly.pdbx_seq_one_letter_code
_entity_poly.pdbx_strand_id
1 'polypeptide(L)'
;MEGWGDGFRFFAEYKDLRLPRCRLACRRKERGGQLLWTVSTDCFAKLVHLEGDVQGLRVDHNYFDLPAGSSREITVERLWGPPLPSRNVWLEALNEPRQEGNAHETL
;
A
#
# COMPACT_ATOMS: atom_id res chain seq x y z
N MET A 1 -8.03 7.94 21.87
CA MET A 1 -8.07 7.06 20.70
C MET A 1 -8.83 7.80 19.61
N GLU A 2 -8.12 8.58 18.80
CA GLU A 2 -8.70 9.21 17.61
C GLU A 2 -8.92 8.11 16.58
N GLY A 3 -10.18 7.68 16.45
CA GLY A 3 -10.59 6.86 15.33
C GLY A 3 -10.49 7.68 14.07
N TRP A 4 -9.84 7.16 13.03
CA TRP A 4 -9.85 7.73 11.69
C TRP A 4 -11.27 7.66 11.14
N GLY A 5 -12.07 8.67 11.49
CA GLY A 5 -13.47 8.86 11.10
C GLY A 5 -13.64 9.42 9.70
N ASP A 6 -12.57 9.53 8.91
CA ASP A 6 -12.61 10.14 7.59
C ASP A 6 -12.69 9.07 6.51
N GLY A 7 -13.87 8.44 6.43
CA GLY A 7 -14.23 7.67 5.25
C GLY A 7 -14.37 8.60 4.04
N PHE A 8 -13.69 8.29 2.93
CA PHE A 8 -13.86 9.06 1.71
C PHE A 8 -15.23 8.77 1.09
N ARG A 9 -16.04 9.82 0.89
CA ARG A 9 -17.27 9.74 0.11
C ARG A 9 -17.00 10.29 -1.28
N PHE A 10 -17.38 9.51 -2.28
CA PHE A 10 -17.29 9.88 -3.69
C PHE A 10 -18.69 10.24 -4.21
N PHE A 11 -18.74 11.16 -5.17
CA PHE A 11 -19.99 11.66 -5.75
C PHE A 11 -20.38 10.95 -7.06
N ALA A 12 -19.68 9.88 -7.42
CA ALA A 12 -19.97 9.05 -8.59
C ALA A 12 -19.60 7.59 -8.30
N GLU A 13 -20.14 6.70 -9.12
CA GLU A 13 -19.77 5.28 -9.11
C GLU A 13 -18.28 5.10 -9.44
N TYR A 14 -17.70 4.03 -8.92
CA TYR A 14 -16.28 3.74 -9.05
C TYR A 14 -15.73 3.84 -10.49
N LYS A 15 -16.47 3.28 -11.45
CA LYS A 15 -16.09 3.27 -12.88
C LYS A 15 -16.13 4.67 -13.53
N ASP A 16 -16.85 5.60 -12.91
CA ASP A 16 -17.07 6.96 -13.41
C ASP A 16 -16.14 7.97 -12.70
N LEU A 17 -15.35 7.51 -11.73
CA LEU A 17 -14.36 8.34 -11.04
C LEU A 17 -13.21 8.71 -11.97
N ARG A 18 -12.92 10.02 -12.05
CA ARG A 18 -11.73 10.54 -12.71
C ARG A 18 -10.57 10.62 -11.73
N LEU A 19 -10.00 9.46 -11.41
CA LEU A 19 -8.84 9.38 -10.52
C LEU A 19 -7.58 9.86 -11.27
N PRO A 20 -6.81 10.82 -10.73
CA PRO A 20 -5.51 11.18 -11.30
C PRO A 20 -4.56 9.99 -11.22
N ARG A 21 -3.59 9.87 -12.13
CA ARG A 21 -2.53 8.87 -11.96
C ARG A 21 -1.69 9.25 -10.74
N CYS A 22 -1.58 8.35 -9.77
CA CYS A 22 -0.72 8.55 -8.61
C CYS A 22 0.59 7.78 -8.75
N ARG A 23 1.58 8.18 -7.96
CA ARG A 23 2.83 7.46 -7.76
C ARG A 23 3.01 7.19 -6.28
N LEU A 24 3.15 5.92 -5.91
CA LEU A 24 3.49 5.55 -4.55
C LEU A 24 5.02 5.60 -4.37
N ALA A 25 5.45 6.23 -3.29
CA ALA A 25 6.82 6.13 -2.79
C ALA A 25 6.81 5.30 -1.51
N CYS A 26 7.50 4.17 -1.53
CA CYS A 26 7.53 3.21 -0.44
C CYS A 26 8.94 3.15 0.17
N ARG A 27 9.03 3.18 1.49
CA ARG A 27 10.24 2.87 2.25
C ARG A 27 9.97 1.74 3.22
N ARG A 28 10.91 0.80 3.32
CA ARG A 28 10.75 -0.42 4.14
C ARG A 28 11.79 -0.43 5.25
N LYS A 29 11.40 -0.90 6.43
CA LYS A 29 12.31 -1.11 7.56
C LYS A 29 11.92 -2.37 8.31
N GLU A 30 12.90 -3.23 8.58
CA GLU A 30 12.69 -4.37 9.47
C GLU A 30 12.76 -3.95 10.94
N ARG A 31 11.82 -4.45 11.73
CA ARG A 31 11.77 -4.23 13.18
C ARG A 31 11.16 -5.46 13.87
N GLY A 32 11.97 -6.18 14.63
CA GLY A 32 11.47 -7.26 15.51
C GLY A 32 10.73 -8.39 14.76
N GLY A 33 11.16 -8.75 13.55
CA GLY A 33 10.50 -9.78 12.73
C GLY A 33 9.27 -9.28 11.95
N GLN A 34 8.95 -8.00 12.05
CA GLN A 34 7.95 -7.32 11.24
C GLN A 34 8.63 -6.43 10.20
N LEU A 35 7.91 -6.15 9.13
CA LEU A 35 8.32 -5.22 8.08
C LEU A 35 7.40 -4.00 8.13
N LEU A 36 7.97 -2.87 8.52
CA LEU A 36 7.31 -1.58 8.59
C LEU A 36 7.47 -0.88 7.24
N TRP A 37 6.37 -0.50 6.60
CA TRP A 37 6.39 0.26 5.36
C TRP A 37 5.83 1.64 5.58
N THR A 38 6.60 2.65 5.19
CA THR A 38 6.11 4.00 5.05
C THR A 38 5.77 4.24 3.58
N VAL A 39 4.50 4.42 3.29
CA VAL A 39 3.99 4.73 1.95
C VAL A 39 3.50 6.18 1.90
N SER A 40 3.93 6.91 0.89
CA SER A 40 3.46 8.27 0.59
C SER A 40 3.05 8.37 -0.87
N THR A 41 2.19 9.34 -1.18
CA THR A 41 1.66 9.54 -2.53
C THR A 41 1.71 11.02 -2.94
N ASP A 42 1.91 11.26 -4.23
CA ASP A 42 1.86 12.60 -4.83
C ASP A 42 0.41 13.09 -5.03
N CYS A 43 -0.50 12.20 -5.41
CA CYS A 43 -1.93 12.43 -5.64
C CYS A 43 -2.79 11.54 -4.73
N PHE A 44 -4.11 11.74 -4.74
CA PHE A 44 -5.02 10.82 -4.04
C PHE A 44 -4.83 9.39 -4.59
N ALA A 45 -4.47 8.44 -3.73
CA ALA A 45 -4.27 7.05 -4.10
C ALA A 45 -5.43 6.20 -3.56
N LYS A 46 -6.11 5.52 -4.46
CA LYS A 46 -7.32 4.75 -4.15
C LYS A 46 -6.98 3.28 -3.90
N LEU A 47 -7.56 2.71 -2.83
CA LEU A 47 -7.42 1.30 -2.48
C LEU A 47 -5.97 0.82 -2.48
N VAL A 48 -5.10 1.53 -1.77
CA VAL A 48 -3.71 1.12 -1.55
C VAL A 48 -3.70 -0.24 -0.84
N HIS A 49 -3.08 -1.24 -1.46
CA HIS A 49 -3.08 -2.60 -0.96
C HIS A 49 -1.76 -3.34 -1.25
N LEU A 50 -1.49 -4.36 -0.43
CA LEU A 50 -0.33 -5.24 -0.58
C LEU A 50 -0.62 -6.32 -1.63
N GLU A 51 0.30 -6.49 -2.57
CA GLU A 51 0.25 -7.46 -3.66
C GLU A 51 1.51 -8.33 -3.72
N GLY A 52 1.43 -9.41 -4.50
CA GLY A 52 2.53 -10.38 -4.68
C GLY A 52 2.40 -11.64 -3.81
N ASP A 53 3.51 -12.11 -3.22
CA ASP A 53 3.52 -13.30 -2.34
C ASP A 53 3.03 -12.99 -0.92
N VAL A 54 1.72 -12.74 -0.81
CA VAL A 54 1.05 -12.29 0.42
C VAL A 54 0.56 -13.43 1.32
N GLN A 55 0.66 -14.69 0.90
CA GLN A 55 0.10 -15.81 1.66
C GLN A 55 0.80 -16.01 3.01
N GLY A 56 0.01 -16.09 4.08
CA GLY A 56 0.55 -16.21 5.43
C GLY A 56 1.14 -14.92 6.00
N LEU A 57 0.84 -13.77 5.38
CA LEU A 57 1.13 -12.45 5.93
C LEU A 57 -0.12 -11.86 6.59
N ARG A 58 0.09 -11.12 7.68
CA ARG A 58 -0.89 -10.21 8.29
C ARG A 58 -0.48 -8.78 7.99
N VAL A 59 -1.43 -7.97 7.54
CA VAL A 59 -1.25 -6.54 7.28
C VAL A 59 -2.22 -5.77 8.16
N ASP A 60 -1.73 -4.75 8.89
CA ASP A 60 -2.58 -3.95 9.78
C ASP A 60 -3.54 -3.02 9.03
N HIS A 61 -3.13 -2.52 7.86
CA HIS A 61 -3.91 -1.68 6.98
C HIS A 61 -3.76 -2.13 5.54
N ASN A 62 -4.86 -2.57 4.93
CA ASN A 62 -4.93 -2.99 3.55
C ASN A 62 -6.17 -2.38 2.89
N TYR A 63 -6.16 -2.17 1.58
CA TYR A 63 -7.28 -1.57 0.82
C TYR A 63 -7.74 -0.20 1.34
N PHE A 64 -6.80 0.67 1.72
CA PHE A 64 -7.12 2.00 2.25
C PHE A 64 -6.94 3.09 1.19
N ASP A 65 -7.68 4.17 1.31
CA ASP A 65 -7.45 5.37 0.50
C ASP A 65 -6.37 6.24 1.18
N LEU A 66 -5.44 6.80 0.42
CA LEU A 66 -4.37 7.67 0.91
C LEU A 66 -4.51 9.08 0.30
N PRO A 67 -4.72 10.13 1.12
CA PRO A 67 -4.83 11.50 0.61
C PRO A 67 -3.55 11.97 -0.09
N ALA A 68 -3.71 12.90 -1.04
CA ALA A 68 -2.59 13.52 -1.75
C ALA A 68 -1.60 14.17 -0.77
N GLY A 69 -0.31 14.00 -1.02
CA GLY A 69 0.77 14.54 -0.17
C GLY A 69 0.88 13.91 1.21
N SER A 70 0.04 12.91 1.54
CA SER A 70 0.06 12.25 2.84
C SER A 70 0.97 11.02 2.85
N SER A 71 1.36 10.61 4.05
CA SER A 71 2.13 9.40 4.29
C SER A 71 1.44 8.55 5.35
N ARG A 72 1.57 7.23 5.24
CA ARG A 72 1.06 6.27 6.21
C ARG A 72 2.09 5.19 6.47
N GLU A 73 2.15 4.73 7.71
CA GLU A 73 2.88 3.53 8.09
C GLU A 73 1.94 2.33 8.09
N ILE A 74 2.40 1.22 7.51
CA ILE A 74 1.73 -0.08 7.58
C ILE A 74 2.70 -1.12 8.14
N THR A 75 2.16 -2.09 8.84
CA THR A 75 2.92 -3.20 9.42
C THR A 75 2.57 -4.49 8.69
N VAL A 76 3.58 -5.16 8.16
CA VAL A 76 3.46 -6.49 7.57
C VAL A 76 4.16 -7.49 8.49
N GLU A 77 3.42 -8.50 8.92
CA GLU A 77 3.90 -9.56 9.81
C GLU A 77 3.76 -10.92 9.15
N ARG A 78 4.80 -11.75 9.27
CA ARG A 78 4.73 -13.14 8.83
C ARG A 78 4.08 -14.00 9.90
N LEU A 79 2.95 -14.61 9.55
CA LEU A 79 2.31 -15.64 10.38
C LEU A 79 2.92 -17.02 10.10
N TRP A 80 3.15 -17.35 8.83
CA TRP A 80 3.75 -18.61 8.39
C TRP A 80 4.38 -18.49 6.99
N GLY A 81 5.05 -19.55 6.52
CA GLY A 81 5.70 -19.58 5.20
C GLY A 81 7.09 -18.94 5.15
N PRO A 82 7.60 -18.59 3.96
CA PRO A 82 8.93 -18.01 3.78
C PRO A 82 9.14 -16.69 4.57
N PRO A 83 10.37 -16.36 4.98
CA PRO A 83 10.68 -15.10 5.64
C PRO A 83 10.41 -13.88 4.75
N LEU A 84 10.10 -12.72 5.32
CA LEU A 84 9.72 -11.51 4.57
C LEU A 84 10.77 -11.07 3.52
N PRO A 85 12.09 -11.15 3.77
CA PRO A 85 13.11 -10.77 2.77
C PRO A 85 13.12 -11.64 1.51
N SER A 86 12.61 -12.87 1.58
CA SER A 86 12.59 -13.78 0.43
C SER A 86 11.30 -13.67 -0.39
N ARG A 87 10.38 -12.77 -0.03
CA ARG A 87 9.08 -12.63 -0.70
C ARG A 87 9.09 -11.43 -1.64
N ASN A 88 8.53 -11.61 -2.82
CA ASN A 88 8.26 -10.50 -3.72
C ASN A 88 6.88 -9.92 -3.39
N VAL A 89 6.87 -8.82 -2.63
CA VAL A 89 5.66 -8.08 -2.29
C VAL A 89 5.87 -6.59 -2.57
N TRP A 90 4.80 -5.92 -2.98
CA TRP A 90 4.75 -4.47 -3.26
C TRP A 90 3.41 -3.89 -2.81
N LEU A 91 3.35 -2.56 -2.72
CA LEU A 91 2.10 -1.84 -2.51
C LEU A 91 1.72 -1.28 -3.88
N GLU A 92 0.45 -1.38 -4.21
CA GLU A 92 -0.11 -0.70 -5.38
C GLU A 92 -1.36 0.07 -4.99
N ALA A 93 -1.67 1.10 -5.76
CA ALA A 93 -2.95 1.77 -5.74
C ALA A 93 -3.68 1.52 -7.04
N LEU A 94 -5.01 1.55 -7.00
CA LEU A 94 -5.84 1.38 -8.18
C LEU A 94 -5.46 2.31 -9.34
N ASN A 95 -5.15 3.56 -9.01
CA ASN A 95 -4.85 4.62 -9.96
C ASN A 95 -3.33 4.84 -10.13
N GLU A 96 -2.51 3.90 -9.66
CA GLU A 96 -1.10 3.84 -10.03
C GLU A 96 -0.96 3.17 -11.41
N PRO A 97 -0.17 3.71 -12.34
CA PRO A 97 0.10 3.04 -13.59
C PRO A 97 0.72 1.67 -13.32
N ARG A 98 0.10 0.62 -13.85
CA ARG A 98 0.67 -0.73 -13.77
C ARG A 98 2.07 -0.71 -14.35
N GLN A 99 3.08 -0.94 -13.51
CA GLN A 99 4.46 -1.03 -13.99
C GLN A 99 4.58 -2.36 -14.73
N GLU A 100 4.47 -2.33 -16.05
CA GLU A 100 4.75 -3.49 -16.89
C GLU A 100 6.22 -3.84 -16.75
N GLY A 101 6.49 -4.90 -15.97
CA GLY A 101 7.79 -5.54 -15.88
C GLY A 101 8.91 -4.63 -15.37
N ASN A 102 9.08 -4.55 -14.05
CA ASN A 102 10.42 -4.42 -13.45
C ASN A 102 10.39 -4.91 -12.01
N ALA A 103 11.40 -5.68 -11.65
CA ALA A 103 11.70 -6.00 -10.27
C ALA A 103 11.69 -4.71 -9.45
N HIS A 104 10.93 -4.69 -8.36
CA HIS A 104 10.96 -3.60 -7.40
C HIS A 104 12.37 -3.56 -6.80
N GLU A 105 13.27 -2.82 -7.43
CA GLU A 105 14.59 -2.53 -6.89
C GLU A 105 14.39 -1.81 -5.56
N THR A 106 14.88 -2.48 -4.52
CA THR A 106 14.82 -2.02 -3.14
C THR A 106 16.01 -1.08 -2.97
N LEU A 107 15.75 0.23 -2.82
CA LEU A 107 16.73 1.18 -2.29
C LEU A 107 16.83 1.05 -0.77
#